data_AF-A0A822FL26-F1
#
_entry.id   AF-A0A822FL26-F1
#
_cell.length_a   1.000
_cell.length_b   1.000
_cell.length_c   1.000
_cell.angle_alpha   90.00
_cell.angle_beta   90.00
_cell.angle_gamma   90.00
#
_symmetry.space_group_name_H-M   'P 1'
#
loop_
_entity.id
_entity.type
_entity.pdbx_description
1 polymer ?
#
loop_
_entity_poly.entity_id
_entity_poly.type
_entity_poly.pdbx_seq_one_letter_code
_entity_poly.pdbx_strand_id
1 'polypeptide(L)' 'QLALPYCIVTGAHVIREDLSLCPSCNFPAIYSEFLKYRSTADICPMCTTKIDALRIMKLDSGAAVDSFRTQSSDMS' A
#
# COMPACT_ATOMS: atom_id res chain seq x y z
N GLN A 1 -12.49 16.86 4.77
CA GLN A 1 -11.04 17.08 4.62
C GLN A 1 -10.46 15.87 3.89
N LEU A 2 -9.94 16.05 2.67
CA LEU A 2 -9.34 14.97 1.87
C LEU A 2 -7.84 14.94 2.17
N ALA A 3 -7.42 14.09 3.11
CA ALA A 3 -6.00 13.83 3.31
C ALA A 3 -5.52 12.92 2.18
N LEU A 4 -4.52 13.38 1.42
CA LEU A 4 -3.88 12.53 0.42
C LEU A 4 -3.02 11.48 1.16
N PRO A 5 -3.06 10.20 0.77
CA PRO A 5 -2.20 9.21 1.38
C PRO A 5 -0.74 9.56 1.10
N TYR A 6 0.14 9.27 2.05
CA TYR A 6 1.58 9.40 1.90
C TYR A 6 2.23 8.03 1.81
N CYS A 7 3.34 7.99 1.08
CA CYS A 7 4.14 6.81 0.89
C CYS A 7 4.91 6.49 2.17
N ILE A 8 4.81 5.25 2.63
CA ILE A 8 5.58 4.73 3.79
C ILE A 8 7.10 4.85 3.66
N VAL A 9 7.62 4.85 2.42
CA VAL A 9 9.07 4.86 2.14
C VAL A 9 9.60 6.29 2.06
N THR A 10 8.92 7.15 1.31
CA THR A 10 9.44 8.47 0.95
C THR A 10 8.82 9.61 1.75
N GLY A 11 7.69 9.37 2.41
CA GLY A 11 6.88 10.42 3.04
C GLY A 11 6.17 11.35 2.05
N ALA A 12 6.33 11.16 0.74
CA ALA A 12 5.68 11.95 -0.29
C ALA A 12 4.23 11.48 -0.52
N HIS A 13 3.36 12.36 -1.01
CA HIS A 13 2.01 11.96 -1.41
C HIS A 13 2.05 10.91 -2.53
N VAL A 14 1.22 9.88 -2.41
CA VAL A 14 1.08 8.85 -3.45
C VAL A 14 0.29 9.41 -4.64
N ILE A 15 0.68 9.01 -5.84
CA ILE A 15 -0.09 9.26 -7.07
C ILE A 15 -0.94 8.04 -7.39
N ARG A 16 -2.13 8.25 -7.98
CA ARG A 16 -3.08 7.17 -8.26
C ARG A 16 -2.46 6.13 -9.19
N GLU A 17 -1.72 6.59 -10.18
CA GLU A 17 -1.10 5.78 -11.22
C GLU A 17 0.12 5.02 -10.72
N ASP A 18 0.57 5.20 -9.47
CA ASP A 18 1.70 4.45 -8.90
C ASP A 18 1.45 4.08 -7.44
N LEU A 19 0.18 3.93 -7.06
CA LEU A 19 -0.21 3.49 -5.73
C LEU A 19 -0.01 1.99 -5.58
N SER A 20 0.55 1.57 -4.45
CA SER A 20 0.49 0.20 -3.94
C SER A 20 0.21 0.22 -2.45
N LEU A 21 -0.10 -0.95 -1.90
CA LEU A 21 -0.28 -1.14 -0.46
C LEU A 21 0.74 -2.16 0.05
N CYS A 22 1.18 -2.02 1.30
CA CYS A 22 1.91 -3.09 1.97
C CYS A 22 0.99 -4.33 2.09
N PRO A 23 1.42 -5.53 1.66
CA PRO A 23 0.58 -6.73 1.70
C PRO A 23 0.24 -7.20 3.13
N SER A 24 0.95 -6.72 4.14
CA SER A 24 0.77 -7.14 5.54
C SER A 24 -0.12 -6.19 6.35
N CYS A 25 -0.07 -4.88 6.09
CA CYS A 25 -0.78 -3.87 6.88
C CYS A 25 -1.63 -2.91 6.05
N ASN A 26 -1.70 -3.11 4.73
CA ASN A 26 -2.44 -2.26 3.78
C ASN A 26 -2.03 -0.78 3.79
N PHE A 27 -0.82 -0.47 4.28
CA PHE A 27 -0.36 0.91 4.34
C PHE A 27 0.06 1.42 2.96
N PRO A 28 -0.32 2.65 2.56
CA PRO A 28 -0.02 3.19 1.24
C PRO A 28 1.47 3.36 0.95
N ALA A 29 1.85 3.05 -0.27
CA ALA A 29 3.19 3.25 -0.79
C ALA A 29 3.16 3.65 -2.26
N ILE A 30 4.21 4.31 -2.72
CA ILE A 30 4.49 4.45 -4.15
C ILE A 30 5.09 3.13 -4.61
N TYR A 31 4.48 2.47 -5.60
CA TYR A 31 4.85 1.13 -6.06
C TYR A 31 6.31 1.04 -6.47
N SER A 32 6.78 1.97 -7.32
CA SER A 32 8.16 2.01 -7.79
C SER A 32 9.16 2.18 -6.64
N GLU A 33 8.89 3.11 -5.72
CA GLU A 33 9.74 3.35 -4.55
C GLU A 33 9.69 2.21 -3.54
N PHE A 34 8.55 1.52 -3.39
CA PHE A 34 8.41 0.40 -2.47
C PHE A 34 9.17 -0.84 -2.96
N LEU A 35 9.16 -1.10 -4.27
CA LEU A 35 10.02 -2.13 -4.89
C LEU A 35 11.50 -1.78 -4.76
N LYS A 36 11.85 -0.51 -4.96
CA LYS A 36 13.24 -0.04 -4.78
C LYS A 36 13.70 -0.18 -3.34
N TYR A 37 12.88 0.25 -2.37
CA TYR A 37 13.14 0.08 -0.94
C TYR A 37 13.31 -1.40 -0.60
N ARG A 38 12.48 -2.28 -1.18
CA ARG A 38 12.61 -3.73 -0.97
C ARG A 38 13.98 -4.29 -1.35
N SER A 39 14.65 -3.69 -2.33
CA SER A 39 15.99 -4.12 -2.74
C SER A 39 17.08 -3.79 -1.72
N THR A 40 16.87 -2.77 -0.88
CA THR A 40 17.83 -2.33 0.16
C THR A 40 17.44 -2.78 1.57
N ALA A 41 16.15 -2.91 1.85
CA ALA A 41 15.60 -3.33 3.13
C ALA A 41 14.41 -4.28 2.92
N ASP A 42 14.36 -5.40 3.66
CA ASP A 42 13.30 -6.41 3.50
C ASP A 42 12.14 -6.26 4.48
N ILE A 43 12.11 -5.22 5.31
CA ILE A 43 11.15 -5.03 6.40
C ILE A 43 10.30 -3.78 6.19
N CYS A 44 8.99 -3.89 6.38
CA CYS A 44 8.07 -2.75 6.31
C CYS A 44 8.28 -1.78 7.50
N PRO A 45 8.45 -0.46 7.27
CA PRO A 45 8.66 0.52 8.34
C PRO A 45 7.52 0.63 9.35
N MET A 46 6.29 0.29 8.96
CA MET A 46 5.09 0.50 9.79
C MET A 46 4.69 -0.75 10.57
N CYS A 47 4.75 -1.92 9.94
CA CYS A 47 4.30 -3.17 10.58
C CYS A 47 5.45 -4.13 10.92
N THR A 48 6.70 -3.76 10.62
CA THR A 48 7.91 -4.55 10.88
C THR A 48 7.89 -5.97 10.28
N THR A 49 6.95 -6.24 9.37
CA THR A 49 6.82 -7.53 8.68
C THR A 49 7.68 -7.55 7.44
N LYS A 50 8.20 -8.72 7.08
CA LYS A 50 8.95 -8.88 5.83
C LYS A 50 8.07 -8.57 4.62
N ILE A 51 8.62 -7.78 3.72
CA ILE A 51 7.98 -7.41 2.47
C ILE A 51 8.26 -8.53 1.46
N ASP A 52 7.20 -9.12 0.90
CA ASP A 52 7.31 -10.07 -0.22
C ASP A 52 7.06 -9.33 -1.53
N ALA A 53 8.11 -9.19 -2.36
CA ALA A 53 8.05 -8.45 -3.62
C ALA A 53 7.00 -9.04 -4.59
N LEU A 54 6.76 -10.35 -4.54
CA LEU A 54 5.77 -11.02 -5.39
C LEU A 54 4.34 -10.67 -4.98
N ARG A 55 4.14 -10.16 -3.76
CA ARG A 55 2.85 -9.76 -3.22
C ARG A 55 2.63 -8.24 -3.26
N ILE A 56 3.60 -7.46 -3.73
CA ILE A 56 3.40 -6.04 -3.97
C ILE A 56 2.68 -5.88 -5.30
N MET A 57 1.41 -5.48 -5.23
CA MET A 57 0.60 -5.20 -6.41
C MET A 57 0.36 -3.70 -6.55
N LYS A 58 0.45 -3.22 -7.78
CA LYS A 58 0.07 -1.87 -8.14
C LYS A 58 -1.46 -1.79 -8.19
N LEU A 59 -2.03 -0.81 -7.50
CA LEU A 59 -3.45 -0.50 -7.59
C LEU A 59 -3.68 0.26 -8.90
N ASP A 60 -4.15 -0.46 -9.92
CA ASP A 60 -4.76 0.16 -11.08
C ASP A 60 -6.27 0.36 -10.81
N SER A 61 -6.89 1.28 -11.56
CA SER A 61 -8.29 1.66 -11.40
C SER A 61 -9.30 0.53 -11.68
N GLY A 62 -8.84 -0.70 -11.95
CA GLY A 62 -9.67 -1.83 -12.35
C GLY A 62 -9.48 -3.13 -11.54
N ALA A 63 -8.39 -3.33 -10.78
CA ALA A 63 -8.09 -4.67 -10.24
C ALA A 63 -8.08 -4.84 -8.70
N ALA A 64 -8.23 -3.80 -7.87
CA ALA A 64 -8.03 -4.01 -6.42
C ALA A 64 -8.83 -3.12 -5.44
N VAL A 65 -9.88 -2.43 -5.88
CA VAL A 65 -10.71 -1.62 -4.96
C VAL A 65 -11.86 -2.40 -4.30
N ASP A 66 -12.12 -3.64 -4.74
CA ASP A 66 -13.29 -4.41 -4.27
C ASP A 66 -13.10 -5.13 -2.93
N SER A 67 -11.89 -5.06 -2.34
CA SER A 67 -11.61 -5.68 -1.03
C SER A 67 -11.72 -4.72 0.15
N PHE A 68 -12.00 -3.43 -0.07
CA PHE A 68 -12.08 -2.44 1.01
C PHE A 68 -13.52 -2.01 1.37
N ARG A 69 -14.55 -2.41 0.60
CA ARG A 69 -15.92 -1.89 0.77
C ARG A 69 -16.89 -2.81 1.54
N THR A 70 -16.50 -4.01 1.98
CA THR A 70 -17.43 -4.96 2.64
C THR A 70 -17.10 -5.31 4.09
N GLN A 71 -16.73 -4.32 4.91
CA GLN A 71 -16.83 -4.46 6.39
C GLN A 71 -17.56 -3.27 7.03
N SER A 72 -18.75 -2.95 6.52
CA SER A 72 -19.63 -1.94 7.12
C SER A 72 -21.12 -2.28 6.92
N SER A 73 -21.54 -3.48 7.32
CA SER A 73 -22.95 -3.79 7.61
C SER A 73 -23.07 -5.12 8.34
N ASP A 74 -23.01 -5.05 9.67
CA ASP A 74 -23.56 -5.97 10.69
C ASP A 74 -23.09 -5.31 12.01
N MET A 75 -23.80 -4.43 12.71
CA MET A 75 -25.21 -4.35 13.10
C MET A 75 -25.76 -5.64 13.70
N SER A 76 -25.27 -5.96 14.90
CA SER A 76 -26.06 -6.50 16.00
C SER A 76 -25.38 -6.16 17.32
#